data_AF-A0A810PXL2-F1
#
_entry.id   AF-A0A810PXL2-F1
#
_cell.length_a   1.000
_cell.length_b   1.000
_cell.length_c   1.000
_cell.angle_alpha   90.00
_cell.angle_beta   90.00
_cell.angle_gamma   90.00
#
_symmetry.space_group_name_H-M   'P 1'
#
loop_
_entity.id
_entity.type
_entity.pdbx_description
1 polymer ?
#
loop_
_entity_poly.entity_id
_entity_poly.type
_entity_poly.pdbx_seq_one_letter_code
_entity_poly.pdbx_strand_id
1 'polypeptide(L)'
;MDGFFRETKEKVAYRKSEGCSVAEMECSALAACAAFRSATWGMLLYTADSLADVQRYDQRHWGGSAYEYALTLCLDAVLAL
;
A
#
# COMPACT_ATOMS: atom_id res chain seq x y z
N MET A 1 3.52 8.41 9.74
CA MET A 1 4.65 8.73 10.65
C MET A 1 5.51 7.49 10.77
N ASP A 2 6.78 7.67 10.41
CA ASP A 2 7.80 6.66 10.14
C ASP A 2 8.13 5.72 11.30
N GLY A 3 8.22 4.44 10.95
CA GLY A 3 8.80 3.40 11.78
C GLY A 3 8.57 2.02 11.17
N PHE A 4 9.46 1.60 10.27
CA PHE A 4 9.45 0.27 9.62
C PHE A 4 9.38 -0.90 10.63
N PHE A 5 9.78 -0.67 11.89
CA PHE A 5 9.83 -1.66 12.97
C PHE A 5 8.81 -1.42 14.11
N ARG A 6 7.74 -0.64 13.89
CA ARG A 6 6.79 -0.25 14.96
C ARG A 6 5.46 -1.01 14.98
N GLU A 7 5.26 -1.95 14.05
CA GLU A 7 4.08 -2.82 14.01
C GLU A 7 4.22 -3.98 15.00
N THR A 8 3.93 -3.71 16.27
CA THR A 8 3.69 -4.79 17.25
C THR A 8 2.37 -5.47 16.95
N LYS A 9 2.21 -6.74 17.37
CA LYS A 9 0.98 -7.52 17.16
C LYS A 9 -0.27 -6.77 17.64
N GLU A 10 -0.19 -6.03 18.75
CA GLU A 10 -1.32 -5.26 19.26
C GLU A 10 -1.71 -4.11 18.32
N LYS A 11 -0.75 -3.43 17.70
CA LYS A 11 -1.03 -2.32 16.77
C LYS A 11 -1.60 -2.81 15.45
N VAL A 12 -1.13 -3.94 14.94
CA VAL A 12 -1.70 -4.57 13.74
C VAL A 12 -3.16 -4.97 14.00
N ALA A 13 -3.44 -5.59 15.15
CA ALA A 13 -4.81 -5.96 15.52
C ALA A 13 -5.72 -4.73 15.67
N TYR A 14 -5.21 -3.66 16.30
CA TYR A 14 -5.93 -2.40 16.44
C TYR A 14 -6.24 -1.75 15.09
N ARG A 15 -5.26 -1.63 14.18
CA ARG A 15 -5.47 -1.07 12.83
C ARG A 15 -6.42 -1.91 11.99
N LYS A 16 -6.37 -3.24 12.11
CA LYS A 16 -7.35 -4.13 11.49
C LYS A 16 -8.77 -3.88 12.01
N SER A 17 -8.94 -3.59 13.30
CA SER A 17 -10.24 -3.24 13.87
C SER A 17 -10.80 -1.89 13.38
N GLU A 18 -9.92 -0.98 12.95
CA GLU A 18 -10.29 0.28 12.27
C GLU A 18 -10.64 0.06 10.78
N GLY A 19 -10.53 -1.17 10.26
CA GLY A 19 -10.77 -1.52 8.86
C GLY A 19 -9.54 -1.40 7.95
N CYS A 20 -8.36 -1.08 8.49
CA CYS A 20 -7.14 -0.97 7.70
C CYS A 20 -6.66 -2.36 7.24
N SER A 21 -6.50 -2.51 5.92
CA SER A 21 -6.09 -3.78 5.29
C SER A 21 -4.65 -3.79 4.79
N VAL A 22 -4.06 -2.61 4.57
CA VAL A 22 -2.69 -2.44 4.05
C VAL A 22 -2.01 -1.33 4.83
N ALA A 23 -0.75 -1.54 5.20
CA ALA A 23 0.13 -0.50 5.70
C ALA A 23 1.05 -0.04 4.55
N GLU A 24 1.13 1.26 4.34
CA GLU A 24 1.97 1.91 3.34
C GLU A 24 2.45 3.26 3.91
N MET A 25 3.40 3.95 3.27
CA MET A 25 4.06 5.12 3.86
C MET A 25 3.92 6.41 3.03
N GLU A 26 3.36 6.38 1.83
CA GLU A 26 3.40 7.44 0.82
C GLU A 26 2.01 8.02 0.43
N CYS A 27 0.93 7.26 0.57
CA CYS A 27 -0.44 7.57 0.13
C CYS A 27 -0.93 8.87 0.73
N SER A 28 -0.75 9.05 2.04
CA SER A 28 -1.24 10.25 2.73
C SER A 28 -0.62 11.55 2.21
N ALA A 29 0.68 11.54 1.88
CA ALA A 29 1.36 12.70 1.33
C ALA A 29 0.96 12.96 -0.13
N LEU A 30 0.83 11.91 -0.94
CA LEU A 30 0.48 12.02 -2.36
C LEU A 30 -0.98 12.45 -2.57
N ALA A 31 -1.92 11.88 -1.80
CA ALA A 31 -3.32 12.27 -1.83
C ALA A 31 -3.51 13.74 -1.44
N ALA A 32 -2.82 14.20 -0.38
CA ALA A 32 -2.86 15.60 0.05
C ALA A 32 -2.30 16.54 -1.03
N CYS A 33 -1.17 16.17 -1.65
CA CYS A 33 -0.59 16.95 -2.76
C CYS A 33 -1.52 17.02 -3.98
N ALA A 34 -2.17 15.92 -4.35
CA ALA A 34 -3.10 15.88 -5.48
C ALA A 34 -4.34 16.75 -5.23
N ALA A 35 -4.92 16.67 -4.03
CA ALA A 35 -6.04 17.51 -3.63
C ALA A 35 -5.67 19.00 -3.65
N PHE A 36 -4.48 19.36 -3.14
CA PHE A 36 -3.99 20.74 -3.16
C PHE A 36 -3.79 21.28 -4.59
N ARG A 37 -3.41 20.42 -5.53
CA ARG A 37 -3.17 20.78 -6.94
C ARG A 37 -4.37 20.56 -7.86
N SER A 38 -5.52 20.15 -7.32
CA SER A 38 -6.71 19.77 -8.10
C SER A 38 -6.41 18.75 -9.21
N ALA A 39 -5.56 17.76 -8.90
CA ALA A 39 -5.19 16.69 -9.83
C ALA A 39 -6.00 15.41 -9.53
N THR A 40 -6.43 14.71 -10.58
CA THR A 40 -6.99 13.36 -10.42
C THR A 40 -5.89 12.41 -9.96
N TRP A 41 -6.16 11.67 -8.88
CA TRP A 41 -5.17 10.80 -8.26
C TRP A 41 -5.79 9.46 -7.87
N GLY A 42 -5.02 8.39 -8.09
CA GLY A 42 -5.31 7.04 -7.68
C GLY A 42 -4.01 6.31 -7.34
N MET A 43 -4.10 5.33 -6.46
CA MET A 43 -2.95 4.51 -6.05
C MET A 43 -3.35 3.05 -6.03
N LEU A 44 -2.61 2.23 -6.76
CA LEU A 44 -2.73 0.78 -6.73
C LEU A 44 -1.65 0.22 -5.82
N LEU A 45 -2.07 -0.41 -4.73
CA LEU A 45 -1.19 -1.08 -3.79
C LEU A 45 -1.16 -2.57 -4.10
N TYR A 46 0.03 -3.14 -4.21
CA TYR A 46 0.25 -4.58 -4.19
C TYR A 46 1.21 -4.90 -3.04
N THR A 47 0.94 -5.98 -2.33
CA THR A 47 1.68 -6.32 -1.11
C THR A 47 2.92 -7.14 -1.45
N ALA A 48 4.10 -6.63 -1.12
CA ALA A 48 5.38 -7.32 -1.28
C ALA A 48 5.64 -8.38 -0.18
N ASP A 49 4.99 -8.25 0.98
CA ASP A 49 5.10 -9.17 2.13
C ASP A 49 3.75 -9.24 2.87
N SER A 50 3.61 -10.16 3.83
CA SER A 50 2.38 -10.34 4.61
C SER A 50 2.66 -10.30 6.11
N LEU A 51 1.92 -9.45 6.82
CA LEU A 51 1.91 -9.41 8.29
C LEU A 51 0.82 -10.29 8.89
N ALA A 52 0.17 -11.15 8.08
CA ALA A 52 -0.86 -12.06 8.54
C ALA A 52 -0.30 -13.20 9.41
N ASP A 53 0.93 -13.63 9.17
CA ASP A 53 1.61 -14.66 9.95
C ASP A 53 3.00 -14.17 10.39
N VAL A 54 3.09 -13.76 11.66
CA VAL A 54 4.34 -13.24 12.25
C VAL A 54 5.39 -14.33 12.46
N GLN A 55 5.00 -15.62 12.37
CA GLN A 55 5.92 -16.77 12.52
C GLN A 55 6.43 -17.29 11.17
N ARG A 56 5.70 -17.03 10.06
CA ARG A 56 6.13 -17.35 8.70
C ARG A 56 6.22 -16.07 7.88
N TYR A 57 7.36 -15.40 7.98
CA TYR A 57 7.72 -14.34 7.07
C TYR A 57 7.89 -14.90 5.65
N ASP A 58 6.98 -14.53 4.76
CA ASP A 58 7.03 -14.86 3.34
C ASP A 58 7.30 -13.57 2.56
N GLN A 59 8.49 -13.47 1.98
CA GLN A 59 8.94 -12.32 1.21
C GLN A 59 8.20 -12.16 -0.13
N ARG A 60 7.34 -13.10 -0.56
CA ARG A 60 6.57 -13.07 -1.83
C ARG A 60 7.33 -12.43 -3.01
N HIS A 61 8.61 -12.78 -3.15
CA HIS A 61 9.55 -12.23 -4.13
C HIS A 61 9.55 -10.69 -4.24
N TRP A 62 9.28 -9.99 -3.14
CA TRP A 62 9.16 -8.53 -3.04
C TRP A 62 8.12 -7.93 -4.00
N GLY A 63 7.16 -8.73 -4.48
CA GLY A 63 6.22 -8.30 -5.50
C GLY A 63 6.85 -8.05 -6.88
N GLY A 64 8.05 -8.58 -7.15
CA GLY A 64 8.80 -8.38 -8.41
C GLY A 64 7.99 -8.67 -9.69
N SER A 65 7.12 -9.68 -9.66
CA SER A 65 6.24 -10.03 -10.79
C SER A 65 4.97 -9.17 -10.90
N ALA A 66 4.66 -8.35 -9.88
CA ALA A 66 3.45 -7.52 -9.85
C ALA A 66 3.70 -6.11 -10.39
N TYR A 67 4.96 -5.65 -10.49
CA TYR A 67 5.31 -4.30 -10.97
C TYR A 67 4.79 -4.01 -12.38
N GLU A 68 5.06 -4.91 -13.33
CA GLU A 68 4.65 -4.72 -14.73
C GLU A 68 3.13 -4.66 -14.85
N TYR A 69 2.43 -5.62 -14.21
CA TYR A 69 0.98 -5.69 -14.23
C TYR A 69 0.32 -4.49 -13.54
N ALA A 70 0.85 -4.07 -12.38
CA ALA A 70 0.39 -2.88 -11.67
C ALA A 70 0.56 -1.61 -12.52
N LEU A 71 1.69 -1.49 -13.23
CA LEU A 71 1.96 -0.35 -14.11
C LEU A 71 0.98 -0.33 -15.29
N THR A 72 0.73 -1.46 -15.94
CA THR A 72 -0.25 -1.57 -17.03
C THR A 72 -1.64 -1.15 -16.56
N LEU A 73 -2.11 -1.67 -15.42
CA LEU A 73 -3.41 -1.30 -14.87
C LEU A 73 -3.51 0.20 -14.54
N CYS A 74 -2.46 0.79 -13.98
CA CYS A 74 -2.42 2.22 -13.71
C CYS A 74 -2.49 3.05 -15.00
N LEU A 75 -1.78 2.64 -16.05
CA LEU A 75 -1.84 3.31 -17.36
C LEU A 75 -3.23 3.21 -17.98
N ASP A 76 -3.82 2.01 -18.00
CA ASP A 76 -5.17 1.79 -18.51
C ASP A 76 -6.21 2.62 -17.75
N ALA A 77 -6.10 2.69 -16.41
CA ALA A 77 -6.98 3.50 -15.59
C ALA A 77 -6.86 5.00 -15.90
N VAL A 78 -5.66 5.51 -16.17
CA VAL A 78 -5.44 6.92 -16.55
C VAL A 78 -6.00 7.22 -17.94
N LEU A 79 -5.87 6.29 -18.89
CA LEU A 79 -6.41 6.45 -20.25
C LEU A 79 -7.94 6.38 -20.31
N ALA A 80 -8.58 5.78 -19.31
CA ALA A 80 -10.04 5.66 -19.21
C ALA A 80 -10.73 6.82 -18.48
N LEU A 81 -9.97 7.80 -17.95
CA LEU A 81 -10.47 9.01 -17.30
C LEU A 81 -10.77 10.13 -18.30
#